data_AF-A0A926A793-F1
#
_entry.id   AF-A0A926A793-F1
#
_cell.length_a   1.000
_cell.length_b   1.000
_cell.length_c   1.000
_cell.angle_alpha   90.00
_cell.angle_beta   90.00
_cell.angle_gamma   90.00
#
_symmetry.space_group_name_H-M   'P 1'
#
loop_
_entity.id
_entity.type
_entity.pdbx_description
1 polymer ?
#
loop_
_entity_poly.entity_id
_entity_poly.type
_entity_poly.pdbx_seq_one_letter_code
_entity_poly.pdbx_strand_id
1 'polypeptide(L)' 'MSTVRRLPGLVTVEHELSVPLDHADPAGGQITVFAREVADPDGRDRPFLVYLQGGPGFE' A
#
# COMPACT_ATOMS: atom_id res chain seq x y z
N MET A 1 -2.93 -5.54 -7.46
CA MET A 1 -1.72 -6.28 -7.93
C MET A 1 -0.56 -5.93 -7.02
N SER A 2 0.43 -6.82 -6.85
CA SER A 2 1.61 -6.52 -6.02
C SER A 2 2.92 -6.65 -6.81
N THR A 3 3.84 -5.71 -6.58
CA THR A 3 5.16 -5.68 -7.23
C THR A 3 6.26 -5.57 -6.17
N VAL A 4 7.23 -6.47 -6.20
CA VAL A 4 8.38 -6.45 -5.28
C VAL A 4 9.54 -5.68 -5.91
N ARG A 5 10.14 -4.74 -5.17
CA ARG A 5 11.37 -4.05 -5.57
C ARG A 5 12.45 -4.22 -4.49
N ARG A 6 13.70 -4.33 -4.93
CA ARG A 6 14.87 -4.39 -4.04
C ARG A 6 15.68 -3.12 -4.22
N LEU A 7 15.82 -2.36 -3.15
CA LEU A 7 16.67 -1.18 -3.05
C LEU A 7 17.87 -1.52 -2.15
N PRO A 8 19.00 -0.80 -2.22
CA PRO A 8 20.10 -1.02 -1.29
C PRO A 8 19.61 -0.91 0.17
N GLY A 9 19.70 -2.00 0.93
CA GLY A 9 19.26 -2.08 2.32
C GLY A 9 17.75 -2.18 2.56
N LEU A 10 16.92 -2.25 1.52
CA LEU A 10 15.46 -2.29 1.67
C LEU A 10 14.80 -3.22 0.66
N VAL A 11 13.74 -3.89 1.08
CA VAL A 11 12.78 -4.54 0.19
C VAL A 11 11.47 -3.78 0.31
N THR A 12 10.89 -3.41 -0.83
CA THR A 12 9.56 -2.81 -0.89
C THR A 12 8.60 -3.72 -1.63
N VAL A 13 7.35 -3.76 -1.17
CA VAL A 13 6.25 -4.39 -1.89
C VAL A 13 5.20 -3.32 -2.13
N GLU A 14 4.92 -3.05 -3.39
CA GLU A 14 3.91 -2.09 -3.81
C GLU A 14 2.61 -2.82 -4.07
N HIS A 15 1.49 -2.26 -3.61
CA HIS A 15 0.16 -2.81 -3.73
C HIS A 15 -0.76 -1.78 -4.38
N GLU A 16 -1.53 -2.25 -5.34
CA GLU A 16 -2.68 -1.53 -5.87
C GLU A 16 -3.94 -2.30 -5.49
N LEU A 17 -4.80 -1.64 -4.70
CA LEU A 17 -6.06 -2.18 -4.21
C LEU A 17 -7.20 -1.42 -4.88
N SER A 18 -8.00 -2.11 -5.69
CA SER A 18 -9.24 -1.54 -6.21
C SER A 18 -10.31 -1.67 -5.14
N VAL A 19 -10.90 -0.55 -4.75
CA VAL A 19 -11.95 -0.47 -3.71
C VAL A 19 -13.13 0.35 -4.23
N PRO A 20 -14.36 0.10 -3.75
CA PRO A 20 -15.51 0.90 -4.13
C PRO A 20 -15.28 2.37 -3.80
N LEU A 21 -15.64 3.25 -4.73
CA LEU A 21 -15.67 4.69 -4.50
C LEU A 21 -16.71 5.04 -3.43
N ASP A 22 -17.86 4.37 -3.48
CA ASP A 22 -18.87 4.36 -2.42
C ASP A 22 -18.90 2.98 -1.75
N HIS A 23 -18.57 2.91 -0.47
CA HIS A 23 -18.58 1.66 0.28
C HIS A 23 -19.99 1.07 0.47
N ALA A 24 -21.04 1.87 0.34
CA ALA A 24 -22.43 1.40 0.40
C ALA A 24 -22.93 0.85 -0.93
N ASP A 25 -22.27 1.16 -2.05
CA ASP A 25 -22.56 0.63 -3.38
C ASP A 25 -21.33 -0.04 -4.00
N PRO A 26 -21.07 -1.33 -3.67
CA PRO A 26 -19.93 -2.06 -4.21
C PRO A 26 -19.98 -2.28 -5.73
N ALA A 27 -21.15 -2.13 -6.37
CA ALA A 27 -21.33 -2.26 -7.81
C ALA A 27 -21.09 -0.93 -8.55
N GLY A 28 -20.98 0.18 -7.81
CA GLY A 28 -20.69 1.50 -8.34
C GLY A 28 -19.26 1.67 -8.82
N GLY A 29 -18.84 2.94 -8.94
CA GLY A 29 -17.47 3.29 -9.35
C GLY A 29 -16.41 2.69 -8.41
N GLN A 30 -15.23 2.43 -8.95
CA GLN A 30 -14.08 1.94 -8.19
C GLN A 30 -12.96 2.99 -8.20
N ILE A 31 -12.16 3.02 -7.14
CA ILE A 31 -10.92 3.78 -7.06
C ILE A 31 -9.77 2.84 -6.73
N THR A 32 -8.56 3.18 -7.16
CA THR A 32 -7.34 2.44 -6.81
C THR A 32 -6.61 3.13 -5.67
N VAL A 33 -6.40 2.41 -4.57
CA VAL A 33 -5.56 2.83 -3.45
C VAL A 33 -4.18 2.19 -3.60
N PHE A 34 -3.14 3.02 -3.53
CA PHE A 34 -1.77 2.55 -3.50
C PHE A 34 -1.29 2.39 -2.05
N ALA A 35 -0.61 1.28 -1.76
CA ALA A 35 0.10 1.07 -0.50
C ALA A 35 1.50 0.49 -0.77
N ARG A 36 2.47 0.79 0.10
CA ARG A 36 3.82 0.25 0.00
C ARG A 36 4.27 -0.31 1.35
N GLU A 37 4.58 -1.59 1.38
CA GLU A 37 5.35 -2.20 2.45
C GLU A 37 6.83 -1.83 2.30
N VAL A 38 7.50 -1.55 3.41
CA VAL A 38 8.94 -1.29 3.46
C VAL A 38 9.54 -2.12 4.59
N ALA A 39 10.54 -2.94 4.28
CA ALA A 39 11.20 -3.78 5.25
C ALA A 39 12.72 -3.86 5.00
N ASP A 40 13.45 -4.11 6.07
CA ASP A 40 14.80 -4.67 5.97
C ASP A 40 14.73 -6.07 5.28
N PRO A 41 15.73 -6.48 4.47
CA PRO A 41 15.73 -7.78 3.81
C PRO A 41 15.48 -8.98 4.75
N ASP A 42 15.97 -8.93 5.99
CA ASP A 42 15.82 -9.98 6.99
C ASP A 42 14.61 -9.74 7.93
N GLY A 43 13.85 -8.67 7.69
CA GLY A 43 12.72 -8.24 8.51
C GLY A 43 11.33 -8.54 7.92
N ARG A 44 11.25 -9.27 6.80
CA ARG A 44 10.02 -9.40 6.00
C ARG A 44 8.87 -10.15 6.68
N ASP A 45 9.16 -11.01 7.65
CA ASP A 45 8.15 -11.80 8.37
C ASP A 45 7.69 -11.14 9.70
N ARG A 46 8.12 -9.90 9.95
CA ARG A 46 7.71 -9.14 11.15
C ARG A 46 6.28 -8.62 10.99
N PRO A 47 5.53 -8.41 12.10
CA PRO A 47 4.21 -7.80 12.02
C PRO A 47 4.24 -6.41 11.38
N PHE A 48 3.18 -6.07 10.65
CA PHE A 48 3.06 -4.77 10.00
C PHE A 48 2.84 -3.63 11.01
N LEU A 49 3.51 -2.50 10.75
CA LEU A 49 3.18 -1.20 11.31
C LEU A 49 2.53 -0.35 10.21
N VAL A 50 1.34 0.17 10.47
CA VAL A 50 0.66 1.07 9.53
C VAL A 50 1.13 2.49 9.77
N TYR A 51 1.75 3.09 8.76
CA TYR A 51 2.13 4.50 8.74
C TYR A 51 1.22 5.28 7.79
N LEU A 52 0.60 6.34 8.31
CA LEU A 52 -0.23 7.26 7.54
C LEU A 52 0.42 8.64 7.64
N GLN A 53 0.93 9.16 6.52
CA GLN A 53 1.71 10.40 6.46
C GLN A 53 0.93 11.64 6.95
N GLY A 54 -0.40 11.63 6.89
CA GLY A 54 -1.26 12.79 7.17
C GLY A 54 -1.64 13.58 5.90
N GLY A 55 -2.32 14.74 6.06
CA GLY A 55 -2.81 15.57 4.94
C GLY A 55 -4.21 16.16 5.14
N PRO A 56 -4.87 16.68 4.09
CA PRO A 56 -5.19 15.90 2.88
C PRO A 56 -4.30 16.19 1.66
N GLY A 57 -4.12 15.17 0.81
CA GLY A 57 -3.62 15.30 -0.57
C GLY A 57 -2.14 15.68 -0.75
N PHE A 58 -1.26 15.36 0.20
CA PHE A 58 0.09 15.94 0.21
C PHE A 58 0.96 15.54 -1.00
N GLU A 59 1.69 16.56 -1.49
CA GLU A 59 2.55 16.65 -2.70
C GLU A 59 3.80 15.77 -2.64
#